data_AF-A0A6I0S505-F1
#
_entry.id   AF-A0A6I0S505-F1
#
_cell.length_a   1.000
_cell.length_b   1.000
_cell.length_c   1.000
_cell.angle_alpha   90.00
_cell.angle_beta   90.00
_cell.angle_gamma   90.00
#
_symmetry.space_group_name_H-M   'P 1'
#
loop_
_entity.id
_entity.type
_entity.pdbx_description
1 polymer ?
#
loop_
_entity_poly.entity_id
_entity_poly.type
_entity_poly.pdbx_seq_one_letter_code
_entity_poly.pdbx_strand_id
1 'polypeptide(L)'
;KVFYTAAGREVRDGGGVMPDITIKQEKLPNILFYLVRDNLIFDYATQYCLKHPTIVAPEKFEVTDADYNDFKALVKKADFKYDQQSEKILKTLKEAAEFEGYMDDASEEFKVLEKKLNHNLDRDLDYFSTDIKKMIATEIIKRYYYQRGNIIQQLKDDDGLKEAMKILNDPVKYKEMLSAPVAKK
;
A
#
# COMPACT_ATOMS: atom_id res chain seq x y z
N LYS A 1 -19.63 -24.41 -17.11
CA LYS A 1 -20.07 -24.59 -18.52
C LYS A 1 -19.33 -23.59 -19.40
N VAL A 2 -18.99 -23.91 -20.65
CA VAL A 2 -18.31 -22.96 -21.56
C VAL A 2 -19.35 -22.30 -22.46
N PHE A 3 -19.24 -20.99 -22.65
CA PHE A 3 -20.02 -20.16 -23.55
C PHE A 3 -19.10 -19.31 -24.42
N TYR A 4 -19.67 -18.63 -25.41
CA TYR A 4 -18.92 -17.78 -26.33
C TYR A 4 -19.62 -16.43 -26.50
N THR A 5 -18.84 -15.36 -26.55
CA THR A 5 -19.33 -14.02 -26.94
C THR A 5 -19.69 -13.99 -28.43
N ALA A 6 -20.35 -12.93 -28.90
CA ALA A 6 -20.62 -12.72 -30.32
C ALA A 6 -19.35 -12.70 -31.19
N ALA A 7 -18.21 -12.31 -30.62
CA ALA A 7 -16.90 -12.33 -31.27
C ALA A 7 -16.15 -13.67 -31.14
N GLY A 8 -16.79 -14.72 -30.61
CA GLY A 8 -16.21 -16.05 -30.46
C GLY A 8 -15.25 -16.22 -29.27
N ARG A 9 -15.07 -15.20 -28.43
CA ARG A 9 -14.28 -15.30 -27.19
C ARG A 9 -14.94 -16.27 -26.20
N GLU A 10 -14.18 -17.22 -25.69
CA GLU A 10 -14.62 -18.17 -24.66
C GLU A 10 -14.91 -17.46 -23.34
N VAL A 11 -16.04 -17.78 -22.70
CA VAL A 11 -16.39 -17.34 -21.34
C VAL A 11 -16.93 -18.52 -20.55
N ARG A 12 -16.60 -18.62 -19.26
CA ARG A 12 -16.94 -19.78 -18.43
C ARG A 12 -17.99 -19.43 -17.38
N ASP A 13 -18.96 -20.32 -17.22
CA ASP A 13 -20.02 -20.27 -16.20
C ASP A 13 -19.48 -20.68 -14.83
N GLY A 14 -19.74 -19.84 -13.82
CA GLY A 14 -19.48 -20.10 -12.41
C GLY A 14 -18.04 -19.81 -11.95
N GLY A 15 -17.87 -18.72 -11.17
CA GLY A 15 -16.61 -18.42 -10.47
C GLY A 15 -16.34 -16.93 -10.18
N GLY A 16 -17.08 -16.02 -10.83
CA GLY A 16 -16.85 -14.57 -10.75
C GLY A 16 -16.32 -13.98 -12.07
N VAL A 17 -16.10 -12.68 -12.11
CA VAL A 17 -15.47 -12.00 -13.26
C VAL A 17 -13.96 -12.16 -13.11
N MET A 18 -13.36 -13.13 -13.82
CA MET A 18 -11.91 -13.23 -13.91
C MET A 18 -11.41 -12.12 -14.85
N PRO A 19 -10.50 -11.24 -14.41
CA PRO A 19 -10.07 -10.12 -15.22
C PRO A 19 -9.18 -10.59 -16.37
N ASP A 20 -9.35 -9.99 -17.55
CA ASP A 20 -8.45 -10.20 -18.69
C ASP A 20 -7.04 -9.62 -18.40
N ILE A 21 -6.96 -8.64 -17.49
CA ILE A 21 -5.70 -8.07 -17.00
C ILE A 21 -5.72 -8.07 -15.47
N THR A 22 -4.82 -8.83 -14.87
CA THR A 22 -4.63 -8.83 -13.42
C THR A 22 -3.71 -7.69 -13.02
N ILE A 23 -4.20 -6.83 -12.13
CA ILE A 23 -3.41 -5.78 -11.51
C ILE A 23 -2.96 -6.29 -10.15
N LYS A 24 -1.64 -6.28 -9.93
CA LYS A 24 -1.07 -6.71 -8.66
C LYS A 24 -1.43 -5.65 -7.62
N GLN A 25 -2.24 -6.03 -6.64
CA GLN A 25 -2.45 -5.16 -5.47
C GLN A 25 -1.16 -5.10 -4.66
N GLU A 26 -0.65 -3.88 -4.46
CA GLU A 26 0.45 -3.66 -3.55
C GLU A 26 -0.02 -3.93 -2.11
N LYS A 27 0.82 -4.62 -1.35
CA LYS A 27 0.54 -4.85 0.06
C LYS A 27 0.87 -3.57 0.82
N LEU A 28 -0.12 -3.05 1.55
CA LEU A 28 0.11 -1.91 2.43
C LEU A 28 1.21 -2.25 3.45
N PRO A 29 2.14 -1.31 3.72
CA PRO A 29 3.16 -1.50 4.74
C PRO A 29 2.54 -1.77 6.11
N ASN A 30 3.14 -2.68 6.88
CA ASN A 30 2.64 -3.00 8.22
C ASN A 30 2.58 -1.74 9.12
N ILE A 31 3.59 -0.88 9.07
CA ILE A 31 3.63 0.38 9.82
C ILE A 31 2.38 1.25 9.55
N LEU A 32 1.88 1.27 8.31
CA LEU A 32 0.72 2.07 7.93
C LEU A 32 -0.56 1.58 8.63
N PHE A 33 -0.73 0.26 8.77
CA PHE A 33 -1.85 -0.31 9.53
C PHE A 33 -1.86 0.20 10.98
N TYR A 34 -0.70 0.20 11.64
CA TYR A 34 -0.57 0.67 13.02
C TYR A 34 -0.78 2.20 13.11
N LEU A 35 -0.25 2.98 12.18
CA LEU A 35 -0.46 4.44 12.13
C LEU A 35 -1.94 4.82 11.98
N VAL A 36 -2.72 4.03 11.23
CA VAL A 36 -4.18 4.21 11.09
C VAL A 36 -4.90 3.72 12.34
N ARG A 37 -4.61 2.51 12.81
CA ARG A 37 -5.26 1.88 13.98
C ARG A 37 -5.11 2.73 15.25
N ASP A 38 -3.93 3.32 15.45
CA ASP A 38 -3.61 4.15 16.61
C ASP A 38 -3.99 5.62 16.38
N ASN A 39 -4.79 5.91 15.34
CA ASN A 39 -5.34 7.22 14.98
C ASN A 39 -4.31 8.32 14.68
N LEU A 40 -3.02 8.02 14.52
CA LEU A 40 -2.00 9.06 14.30
C LEU A 40 -2.21 9.83 12.98
N ILE A 41 -2.65 9.15 11.92
CA ILE A 41 -3.01 9.80 10.66
C ILE A 41 -4.26 10.67 10.81
N PHE A 42 -5.25 10.17 11.54
CA PHE A 42 -6.48 10.90 11.83
C PHE A 42 -6.22 12.15 12.67
N ASP A 43 -5.42 12.03 13.71
CA ASP A 43 -5.05 13.12 14.62
C ASP A 43 -4.24 14.18 13.89
N TYR A 44 -3.27 13.76 13.06
CA TYR A 44 -2.51 14.68 12.23
C TYR A 44 -3.41 15.44 11.25
N ALA A 45 -4.31 14.74 10.54
CA ALA A 45 -5.23 15.40 9.61
C ALA A 45 -6.17 16.38 10.33
N THR A 46 -6.59 16.08 11.56
CA THR A 46 -7.35 17.00 12.41
C THR A 46 -6.54 18.26 12.75
N GLN A 47 -5.29 18.09 13.21
CA GLN A 47 -4.40 19.23 13.49
C GLN A 47 -4.12 20.06 12.23
N TYR A 48 -3.96 19.40 11.09
CA TYR A 48 -3.75 20.06 9.81
C TYR A 48 -4.95 20.95 9.45
N CYS A 49 -6.18 20.47 9.63
CA CYS A 49 -7.40 21.23 9.34
C CYS A 49 -7.62 22.42 10.28
N LEU A 50 -7.19 22.30 11.54
CA LEU A 50 -7.24 23.41 12.49
C LEU A 50 -6.27 24.55 12.09
N LYS A 51 -5.15 24.21 11.46
CA LYS A 51 -4.12 25.17 11.01
C LYS A 51 -4.37 25.74 9.62
N HIS A 52 -5.11 25.02 8.78
CA HIS A 52 -5.36 25.38 7.38
C HIS A 52 -6.87 25.54 7.13
N PRO A 53 -7.43 26.75 7.20
CA PRO A 53 -8.87 26.94 6.96
C PRO A 53 -9.32 26.49 5.56
N THR A 54 -8.43 26.53 4.57
CA THR A 54 -8.68 26.13 3.19
C THR A 54 -7.44 25.48 2.59
N ILE A 55 -7.64 24.61 1.60
CA ILE A 55 -6.56 23.99 0.83
C ILE A 55 -6.84 24.10 -0.67
N VAL A 56 -5.85 23.72 -1.49
CA VAL A 56 -6.01 23.61 -2.94
C VAL A 56 -7.00 22.51 -3.32
N ALA A 57 -7.51 22.59 -4.54
CA ALA A 57 -8.40 21.58 -5.09
C ALA A 57 -7.79 20.16 -5.03
N PRO A 58 -8.62 19.10 -4.86
CA PRO A 58 -8.14 17.73 -4.69
C PRO A 58 -7.16 17.29 -5.76
N GLU A 59 -7.34 17.69 -7.02
CA GLU A 59 -6.47 17.35 -8.15
C GLU A 59 -5.03 17.83 -7.96
N LYS A 60 -4.83 18.90 -7.20
CA LYS A 60 -3.53 19.55 -6.99
C LYS A 60 -2.95 19.35 -5.59
N PHE A 61 -3.71 18.75 -4.68
CA PHE A 61 -3.26 18.57 -3.31
C PHE A 61 -2.17 17.50 -3.20
N GLU A 62 -1.10 17.84 -2.49
CA GLU A 62 0.00 16.95 -2.14
C GLU A 62 0.44 17.23 -0.70
N VAL A 63 0.89 16.20 0.00
CA VAL A 63 1.50 16.33 1.32
C VAL A 63 2.95 16.73 1.11
N THR A 64 3.29 17.95 1.53
CA THR A 64 4.64 18.49 1.36
C THR A 64 5.64 17.80 2.29
N ASP A 65 6.94 18.01 2.06
CA ASP A 65 7.97 17.51 2.99
C ASP A 65 7.87 18.17 4.36
N ALA A 66 7.44 19.44 4.42
CA ALA A 66 7.19 20.12 5.70
C ALA A 66 6.04 19.45 6.46
N ASP A 67 4.91 19.19 5.79
CA ASP A 67 3.78 18.46 6.37
C ASP A 67 4.20 17.07 6.86
N TYR A 68 5.01 16.37 6.07
CA TYR A 68 5.47 15.04 6.44
C TYR A 68 6.42 15.05 7.64
N ASN A 69 7.30 16.04 7.74
CA ASN A 69 8.17 16.20 8.90
C ASN A 69 7.39 16.55 10.17
N ASP A 70 6.34 17.37 10.07
CA ASP A 70 5.42 17.64 11.17
C ASP A 70 4.70 16.36 11.61
N PHE A 71 4.25 15.53 10.66
CA PHE A 71 3.68 14.22 10.96
C PHE A 71 4.69 13.31 11.68
N LYS A 72 5.94 13.21 11.20
CA LYS A 72 6.99 12.41 11.87
C LYS A 72 7.21 12.87 13.32
N ALA A 73 7.20 14.18 13.57
CA ALA A 73 7.32 14.72 14.92
C ALA A 73 6.14 14.31 15.82
N LEU A 74 4.91 14.30 15.29
CA LEU A 74 3.73 13.82 16.00
C LEU A 74 3.86 12.34 16.35
N VAL A 75 4.25 11.49 15.39
CA VAL A 75 4.43 10.05 15.59
C VAL A 75 5.45 9.76 16.69
N LYS A 76 6.59 10.48 16.69
CA LYS A 76 7.62 10.35 17.73
C LYS A 76 7.13 10.82 19.10
N LYS A 77 6.42 11.94 19.14
CA LYS A 77 5.85 12.48 20.39
C LYS A 77 4.83 11.53 21.01
N ALA A 78 4.12 10.76 20.19
CA ALA A 78 3.15 9.77 20.64
C ALA A 78 3.77 8.46 21.19
N ASP A 79 5.11 8.33 21.22
CA ASP A 79 5.80 7.07 21.54
C ASP A 79 5.26 5.89 20.72
N PHE A 80 5.02 6.14 19.43
CA PHE A 80 4.40 5.16 18.54
C PHE A 80 5.23 3.89 18.42
N LYS A 81 4.55 2.75 18.52
CA LYS A 81 5.12 1.41 18.37
C LYS A 81 4.25 0.58 17.45
N TYR A 82 4.90 -0.23 16.63
CA TYR A 82 4.25 -1.18 15.74
C TYR A 82 4.89 -2.55 15.91
N ASP A 83 4.12 -3.57 15.56
CA ASP A 83 4.42 -4.93 15.96
C ASP A 83 5.62 -5.53 15.21
N GLN A 84 6.59 -6.00 16.00
CA GLN A 84 7.87 -6.53 15.56
C GLN A 84 7.79 -8.04 15.33
N GLN A 85 6.87 -8.48 14.47
CA GLN A 85 6.60 -9.91 14.26
C GLN A 85 7.86 -10.69 13.84
N SER A 86 8.69 -10.13 12.96
CA SER A 86 9.95 -10.75 12.56
C SER A 86 10.92 -10.92 13.74
N GLU A 87 10.98 -9.97 14.66
CA GLU A 87 11.83 -10.05 15.86
C GLU A 87 11.34 -11.16 16.81
N LYS A 88 10.02 -11.24 17.03
CA LYS A 88 9.41 -12.31 17.85
C LYS A 88 9.70 -13.68 17.27
N ILE A 89 9.51 -13.85 15.96
CA ILE A 89 9.77 -15.13 15.27
C ILE A 89 11.26 -15.47 15.31
N LEU A 90 12.15 -14.49 15.11
CA LEU A 90 13.58 -14.71 15.18
C LEU A 90 14.00 -15.17 16.58
N LYS A 91 13.42 -14.58 17.64
CA LYS A 91 13.68 -14.98 19.02
C LYS A 91 13.26 -16.44 19.25
N THR A 92 12.07 -16.83 18.81
CA THR A 92 11.60 -18.23 18.92
C THR A 92 12.49 -19.19 18.14
N LEU A 93 12.94 -18.80 16.94
CA LEU A 93 13.86 -19.61 16.14
C LEU A 93 15.21 -19.79 16.84
N LYS A 94 15.73 -18.73 17.48
CA LYS A 94 16.97 -18.78 18.25
C LYS A 94 16.87 -19.71 19.46
N GLU A 95 15.77 -19.63 20.21
CA GLU A 95 15.49 -20.52 21.35
C GLU A 95 15.44 -21.99 20.91
N ALA A 96 14.82 -22.29 19.76
CA ALA A 96 14.80 -23.64 19.19
C ALA A 96 16.20 -24.11 18.76
N ALA A 97 16.95 -23.25 18.07
CA ALA A 97 18.31 -23.56 17.63
C ALA A 97 19.28 -23.80 18.80
N GLU A 98 19.11 -23.07 19.90
CA GLU A 98 19.87 -23.29 21.14
C GLU A 98 19.53 -24.64 21.78
N PHE A 99 18.25 -25.00 21.86
CA PHE A 99 17.81 -26.30 22.37
C PHE A 99 18.32 -27.47 21.51
N GLU A 100 18.36 -27.29 20.19
CA GLU A 100 18.82 -28.29 19.23
C GLU A 100 20.36 -28.36 19.11
N GLY A 101 21.09 -27.41 19.73
CA GLY A 101 22.56 -27.40 19.76
C GLY A 101 23.24 -26.77 18.54
N TYR A 102 22.53 -25.96 17.75
CA TYR A 102 23.07 -25.33 16.53
C TYR A 102 23.85 -24.02 16.78
N MET A 103 23.94 -23.55 18.02
CA MET A 103 24.50 -22.21 18.32
C MET A 103 26.01 -22.09 18.11
N ASP A 104 26.75 -23.20 18.13
CA ASP A 104 28.19 -23.18 17.86
C ASP A 104 28.49 -22.71 16.42
N ASP A 105 27.66 -23.12 15.45
CA ASP A 105 27.83 -22.79 14.04
C ASP A 105 27.03 -21.54 13.62
N ALA A 106 25.85 -21.30 14.22
CA ALA A 106 24.89 -20.31 13.72
C ALA A 106 24.85 -18.97 14.51
N SER A 107 25.63 -18.83 15.58
CA SER A 107 25.50 -17.69 16.50
C SER A 107 25.76 -16.32 15.85
N GLU A 108 26.68 -16.24 14.89
CA GLU A 108 26.98 -14.99 14.19
C GLU A 108 25.86 -14.60 13.21
N GLU A 109 25.25 -15.57 12.52
CA GLU A 109 24.11 -15.37 11.64
C GLU A 109 22.91 -14.81 12.41
N PHE A 110 22.63 -15.35 13.59
CA PHE A 110 21.57 -14.82 14.46
C PHE A 110 21.85 -13.37 14.88
N LYS A 111 23.08 -13.03 15.30
CA LYS A 111 23.45 -11.65 15.66
C LYS A 111 23.27 -10.69 14.48
N VAL A 112 23.65 -11.11 13.27
CA VAL A 112 23.48 -10.32 12.06
C VAL A 112 22.00 -10.11 11.74
N LEU A 113 21.18 -11.16 11.85
CA LEU A 113 19.74 -11.08 11.63
C LEU A 113 19.04 -10.20 12.67
N GLU A 114 19.36 -10.34 13.96
CA GLU A 114 18.83 -9.50 15.05
C GLU A 114 19.09 -8.03 14.77
N LYS A 115 20.31 -7.68 14.36
CA LYS A 115 20.67 -6.30 14.01
C LYS A 115 19.91 -5.79 12.77
N LYS A 116 19.69 -6.64 11.77
CA LYS A 116 19.01 -6.25 10.51
C LYS A 116 17.49 -6.17 10.64
N LEU A 117 16.90 -7.00 11.50
CA LEU A 117 15.45 -7.10 11.70
C LEU A 117 14.94 -6.25 12.86
N ASN A 118 15.84 -5.57 13.58
CA ASN A 118 15.45 -4.56 14.56
C ASN A 118 14.71 -3.41 13.87
N HIS A 119 13.60 -3.00 14.46
CA HIS A 119 12.78 -1.92 13.91
C HIS A 119 13.48 -0.58 14.11
N ASN A 120 13.51 0.20 13.04
CA ASN A 120 13.98 1.57 13.08
C ASN A 120 12.84 2.44 12.57
N LEU A 121 12.12 3.06 13.52
CA LEU A 121 10.97 3.90 13.21
C LEU A 121 11.32 5.01 12.22
N ASP A 122 12.48 5.65 12.38
CA ASP A 122 12.92 6.70 11.46
C ASP A 122 13.14 6.17 10.04
N ARG A 123 13.88 5.06 9.93
CA ARG A 123 14.08 4.39 8.64
C ARG A 123 12.74 4.03 7.99
N ASP A 124 11.82 3.46 8.76
CA ASP A 124 10.55 2.96 8.21
C ASP A 124 9.60 4.08 7.84
N LEU A 125 9.54 5.16 8.62
CA LEU A 125 8.83 6.37 8.22
C LEU A 125 9.41 6.94 6.93
N ASP A 126 10.73 6.94 6.75
CA ASP A 126 11.33 7.47 5.51
C ASP A 126 11.13 6.52 4.32
N TYR A 127 11.35 5.22 4.52
CA TYR A 127 11.24 4.19 3.49
C TYR A 127 9.80 4.04 2.97
N PHE A 128 8.81 4.07 3.86
CA PHE A 128 7.38 3.98 3.50
C PHE A 128 6.71 5.34 3.35
N SER A 129 7.49 6.42 3.21
CA SER A 129 6.98 7.79 3.19
C SER A 129 5.95 8.03 2.09
N THR A 130 6.12 7.43 0.90
CA THR A 130 5.16 7.53 -0.21
C THR A 130 3.77 7.04 0.21
N ASP A 131 3.68 5.84 0.79
CA ASP A 131 2.41 5.24 1.18
C ASP A 131 1.76 5.99 2.35
N ILE A 132 2.58 6.43 3.30
CA ILE A 132 2.12 7.20 4.45
C ILE A 132 1.58 8.57 4.00
N LYS A 133 2.30 9.27 3.11
CA LYS A 133 1.84 10.55 2.53
C LYS A 133 0.54 10.39 1.77
N LYS A 134 0.35 9.31 0.98
CA LYS A 134 -0.91 9.03 0.28
C LYS A 134 -2.07 8.86 1.26
N MET A 135 -1.87 8.15 2.36
CA MET A 135 -2.90 7.94 3.38
C MET A 135 -3.22 9.25 4.13
N ILE A 136 -2.20 10.04 4.48
CA ILE A 136 -2.39 11.38 5.06
C ILE A 136 -3.19 12.28 4.11
N ALA A 137 -2.84 12.30 2.81
CA ALA A 137 -3.52 13.12 1.83
C ALA A 137 -5.00 12.76 1.69
N THR A 138 -5.29 11.46 1.64
CA THR A 138 -6.64 10.89 1.61
C THR A 138 -7.46 11.37 2.82
N GLU A 139 -6.87 11.28 4.01
CA GLU A 139 -7.53 11.60 5.28
C GLU A 139 -7.75 13.12 5.45
N ILE A 140 -6.81 13.95 4.97
CA ILE A 140 -6.97 15.41 4.90
C ILE A 140 -8.06 15.79 3.90
N ILE A 141 -7.95 15.34 2.64
CA ILE A 141 -8.88 15.70 1.57
C ILE A 141 -10.33 15.33 1.90
N LYS A 142 -10.53 14.19 2.55
CA LYS A 142 -11.86 13.74 2.99
C LYS A 142 -12.54 14.74 3.94
N ARG A 143 -11.78 15.54 4.71
CA ARG A 143 -12.34 16.58 5.60
C ARG A 143 -12.79 17.84 4.87
N TYR A 144 -12.12 18.23 3.79
CA TYR A 144 -12.45 19.46 3.03
C TYR A 144 -13.43 19.22 1.87
N TYR A 145 -13.30 18.08 1.21
CA TYR A 145 -13.98 17.80 -0.06
C TYR A 145 -14.81 16.51 -0.02
N TYR A 146 -14.95 15.92 1.17
CA TYR A 146 -15.78 14.75 1.45
C TYR A 146 -15.44 13.57 0.53
N GLN A 147 -16.42 12.71 0.27
CA GLN A 147 -16.22 11.51 -0.54
C GLN A 147 -15.77 11.82 -1.97
N ARG A 148 -16.29 12.88 -2.60
CA ARG A 148 -15.92 13.25 -3.97
C ARG A 148 -14.44 13.60 -4.07
N GLY A 149 -13.94 14.45 -3.18
CA GLY A 149 -12.52 14.78 -3.17
C GLY A 149 -11.65 13.59 -2.84
N ASN A 150 -12.09 12.73 -1.91
CA ASN A 150 -11.36 11.52 -1.56
C ASN A 150 -11.16 10.59 -2.77
N ILE A 151 -12.22 10.38 -3.56
CA ILE A 151 -12.14 9.59 -4.81
C ILE A 151 -11.13 10.24 -5.78
N ILE A 152 -11.21 11.56 -5.99
CA ILE A 152 -10.27 12.27 -6.88
C ILE A 152 -8.81 12.08 -6.41
N GLN A 153 -8.56 12.17 -5.10
CA GLN A 153 -7.22 11.98 -4.53
C GLN A 153 -6.71 10.56 -4.74
N GLN A 154 -7.54 9.54 -4.54
CA GLN A 154 -7.16 8.13 -4.73
C GLN A 154 -6.89 7.78 -6.19
N LEU A 155 -7.66 8.35 -7.13
CA LEU A 155 -7.52 8.07 -8.56
C LEU A 155 -6.20 8.57 -9.18
N LYS A 156 -5.47 9.49 -8.53
CA LYS A 156 -4.18 10.01 -9.03
C LYS A 156 -3.16 8.91 -9.27
N ASP A 157 -3.12 7.94 -8.37
CA ASP A 157 -2.12 6.88 -8.35
C ASP A 157 -2.70 5.50 -8.63
N ASP A 158 -3.97 5.42 -9.02
CA ASP A 158 -4.68 4.15 -9.22
C ASP A 158 -4.16 3.40 -10.46
N ASP A 159 -3.48 2.27 -10.23
CA ASP A 159 -2.93 1.43 -11.30
C ASP A 159 -4.02 0.80 -12.17
N GLY A 160 -5.21 0.60 -11.60
CA GLY A 160 -6.45 0.24 -12.30
C GLY A 160 -6.81 1.23 -13.39
N LEU A 161 -6.93 2.49 -13.01
CA LEU A 161 -7.25 3.57 -13.91
C LEU A 161 -6.13 3.76 -14.95
N LYS A 162 -4.85 3.69 -14.54
CA LYS A 162 -3.72 3.82 -15.46
C LYS A 162 -3.73 2.74 -16.54
N GLU A 163 -3.90 1.47 -16.16
CA GLU A 163 -3.95 0.38 -17.14
C GLU A 163 -5.24 0.44 -17.97
N ALA A 164 -6.39 0.81 -17.38
CA ALA A 164 -7.63 1.02 -18.13
C ALA A 164 -7.47 2.10 -19.20
N MET A 165 -6.89 3.26 -18.87
CA MET A 165 -6.61 4.33 -19.84
C MET A 165 -5.66 3.87 -20.93
N LYS A 166 -4.62 3.11 -20.59
CA LYS A 166 -3.67 2.56 -21.57
C LYS A 166 -4.36 1.63 -22.57
N ILE A 167 -5.25 0.76 -22.11
CA ILE A 167 -6.01 -0.15 -22.98
C ILE A 167 -7.03 0.61 -23.83
N LEU A 168 -7.81 1.50 -23.23
CA LEU A 168 -8.87 2.24 -23.94
C LEU A 168 -8.31 3.19 -25.00
N ASN A 169 -7.08 3.68 -24.82
CA ASN A 169 -6.38 4.50 -25.80
C ASN A 169 -5.60 3.69 -26.85
N ASP A 170 -5.67 2.36 -26.82
CA ASP A 170 -5.09 1.47 -27.83
C ASP A 170 -6.21 0.66 -28.51
N PRO A 171 -6.82 1.18 -29.60
CA PRO A 171 -7.93 0.53 -30.28
C PRO A 171 -7.59 -0.87 -30.81
N VAL A 172 -6.32 -1.11 -31.16
CA VAL A 172 -5.87 -2.41 -31.67
C VAL A 172 -5.87 -3.42 -30.55
N LYS A 173 -5.20 -3.12 -29.43
CA LYS A 173 -5.16 -3.99 -28.26
C LYS A 173 -6.53 -4.18 -27.63
N TYR A 174 -7.35 -3.13 -27.55
CA TYR A 174 -8.72 -3.23 -27.06
C TYR A 174 -9.55 -4.20 -27.92
N LYS A 175 -9.48 -4.09 -29.25
CA LYS A 175 -10.19 -5.00 -30.15
C LYS A 175 -9.66 -6.43 -30.07
N GLU A 176 -8.35 -6.60 -29.95
CA GLU A 176 -7.71 -7.91 -29.74
C GLU A 176 -8.24 -8.59 -28.48
N MET A 177 -8.27 -7.87 -27.35
CA MET A 177 -8.78 -8.38 -26.07
C MET A 177 -10.25 -8.81 -26.12
N LEU A 178 -11.06 -8.18 -26.97
CA LEU A 178 -12.47 -8.51 -27.16
C LEU A 178 -12.71 -9.61 -28.21
N SER A 179 -11.67 -10.06 -28.92
CA SER A 179 -11.77 -11.05 -29.99
C SER A 179 -11.54 -12.48 -29.48
N ALA A 180 -11.90 -13.48 -30.30
CA ALA A 180 -11.54 -14.87 -30.01
C ALA A 180 -10.01 -15.03 -29.92
N PRO A 181 -9.48 -15.80 -28.96
CA PRO A 181 -8.05 -16.03 -28.84
C PRO A 181 -7.51 -16.72 -30.11
N VAL A 182 -6.41 -16.20 -30.64
CA VAL A 182 -5.72 -16.82 -31.77
C VAL A 182 -5.20 -18.17 -31.30
N ALA A 183 -5.59 -19.25 -31.98
CA ALA A 183 -5.10 -20.60 -31.67
C ALA A 183 -3.57 -20.58 -31.68
N LYS A 184 -2.94 -20.89 -30.54
CA LYS A 184 -1.50 -21.15 -30.50
C LYS A 184 -1.23 -22.34 -31.41
N LYS A 185 -0.50 -22.10 -32.50
CA LYS A 185 0.05 -23.16 -33.35
C LYS A 185 1.13 -23.92 -32.59
#